data_AF-A0A2N5V7Y7-F1
#
_entry.id   AF-A0A2N5V7Y7-F1
#
_cell.length_a   1.000
_cell.length_b   1.000
_cell.length_c   1.000
_cell.angle_alpha   90.00
_cell.angle_beta   90.00
_cell.angle_gamma   90.00
#
_symmetry.space_group_name_H-M   'P 1'
#
loop_
_entity.id
_entity.type
_entity.pdbx_description
1 polymer ?
#
loop_
_entity_poly.entity_id
_entity_poly.type
_entity_poly.pdbx_seq_one_letter_code
_entity_poly.pdbx_strand_id
1 'polypeptide(L)'
;MLLALGVQPGRTYYVDTDNTTTEAAIKKRHSKNVAVNDEWRLIQDILLLHEINICSRRVTTEDNRADRLSRGDATGFTPKKEMVLTNLPEDLAEIFTQT
;
A
#
# COMPACT_ATOMS: atom_id res chain seq x y z
N MET A 1 5.86 -0.76 -1.91
CA MET A 1 4.88 -0.71 -3.02
C MET A 1 4.82 0.68 -3.68
N LEU A 2 4.59 1.78 -2.95
CA LEU A 2 4.53 3.14 -3.54
C LEU A 2 5.79 3.51 -4.34
N LEU A 3 6.98 3.30 -3.76
CA LEU A 3 8.26 3.57 -4.43
C LEU A 3 8.46 2.78 -5.73
N ALA A 4 7.98 1.53 -5.74
CA ALA A 4 8.08 0.66 -6.92
C ALA A 4 7.18 1.09 -8.08
N LEU A 5 6.19 1.97 -7.84
CA LEU A 5 5.31 2.53 -8.87
C LEU A 5 5.92 3.75 -9.58
N GLY A 6 7.19 4.08 -9.32
CA GLY A 6 7.88 5.18 -9.99
C GLY A 6 7.41 6.57 -9.54
N VAL A 7 7.21 6.75 -8.23
CA VAL A 7 6.81 8.05 -7.68
C VAL A 7 7.88 9.11 -7.91
N GLN A 8 7.43 10.29 -8.32
CA GLN A 8 8.25 11.48 -8.52
C GLN A 8 8.41 12.28 -7.21
N PRO A 9 9.62 12.76 -6.89
CA PRO A 9 9.88 13.74 -5.85
C PRO A 9 9.03 15.02 -6.02
N GLY A 10 8.71 15.69 -4.91
CA GLY A 10 7.93 16.93 -4.87
C GLY A 10 6.44 16.77 -5.16
N ARG A 11 5.93 15.53 -5.30
CA ARG A 11 4.52 15.27 -5.58
C ARG A 11 3.74 14.89 -4.32
N THR A 12 2.44 15.18 -4.36
CA THR A 12 1.46 14.69 -3.37
C THR A 12 0.65 13.55 -3.98
N TYR A 13 0.59 12.43 -3.26
CA TYR A 13 -0.21 11.26 -3.62
C TYR A 13 -1.44 11.17 -2.71
N TYR A 14 -2.55 10.71 -3.28
CA TYR A 14 -3.76 10.47 -2.52
C TYR A 14 -3.85 9.00 -2.11
N VAL A 15 -4.09 8.78 -0.82
CA VAL A 15 -4.33 7.48 -0.22
C VAL A 15 -5.83 7.33 -0.02
N ASP A 16 -6.46 6.58 -0.91
CA ASP A 16 -7.87 6.23 -0.80
C ASP A 16 -8.03 5.15 0.28
N THR A 17 -8.86 5.42 1.28
CA THR A 17 -9.09 4.49 2.40
C THR A 17 -10.53 4.58 2.90
N ASP A 18 -11.10 3.45 3.27
CA ASP A 18 -12.37 3.35 3.99
C ASP A 18 -12.16 3.15 5.51
N ASN A 19 -10.92 3.15 6.00
CA ASN A 19 -10.61 3.06 7.41
C ASN A 19 -10.52 4.46 8.04
N THR A 20 -11.42 4.78 8.97
CA THR A 20 -11.49 6.10 9.63
C THR A 20 -10.26 6.41 10.49
N THR A 21 -9.64 5.37 11.06
CA THR A 21 -8.46 5.52 11.92
C THR A 21 -7.23 5.80 11.07
N THR A 22 -7.06 5.09 9.95
CA THR A 22 -5.98 5.35 8.98
C THR A 22 -6.13 6.73 8.35
N GLU A 23 -7.34 7.10 7.94
CA GLU A 23 -7.63 8.45 7.42
C GLU A 23 -7.20 9.54 8.41
N ALA A 24 -7.58 9.37 9.68
CA ALA A 24 -7.24 10.32 10.74
C ALA A 24 -5.73 10.35 11.03
N ALA A 25 -5.06 9.20 11.04
CA ALA A 25 -3.61 9.12 11.24
C ALA A 25 -2.84 9.87 10.15
N ILE A 26 -3.26 9.72 8.88
CA ILE A 26 -2.66 10.46 7.75
C ILE A 26 -2.92 11.96 7.86
N LYS A 27 -4.15 12.38 8.17
CA LYS A 27 -4.48 13.82 8.31
C LYS A 27 -3.71 14.48 9.45
N LYS A 28 -3.60 13.80 10.58
CA LYS A 28 -2.98 14.34 11.80
C LYS A 28 -1.48 14.12 11.86
N ARG A 29 -0.94 13.24 11.01
CA ARG A 29 0.45 12.78 11.05
C ARG A 29 0.85 12.15 12.39
N HIS A 30 -0.13 11.59 13.10
CA HIS A 30 0.05 10.85 14.35
C HIS A 30 -1.27 10.15 14.73
N SER A 31 -1.17 9.24 15.69
CA SER A 31 -2.27 8.55 16.36
C SER A 31 -2.12 8.68 17.88
N LYS A 32 -3.17 8.31 18.63
CA LYS A 32 -3.10 8.17 20.09
C LYS A 32 -2.42 6.86 20.52
N ASN A 33 -2.29 5.91 19.61
CA ASN A 33 -1.68 4.61 19.88
C ASN A 33 -0.16 4.70 19.60
N VAL A 34 0.65 4.26 20.57
CA VAL A 34 2.11 4.27 20.49
C VAL A 34 2.62 3.41 19.32
N ALA A 35 2.11 2.18 19.17
CA ALA A 35 2.55 1.30 18.09
C ALA A 35 2.25 1.89 16.70
N VAL A 36 1.09 2.55 16.55
CA VAL A 36 0.74 3.25 15.30
C VAL A 36 1.68 4.44 15.05
N ASN A 37 2.15 5.11 16.10
CA ASN A 37 3.12 6.20 15.95
C ASN A 37 4.51 5.70 15.55
N ASP A 38 4.92 4.53 16.02
CA ASP A 38 6.19 3.92 15.62
C ASP A 38 6.17 3.56 14.12
N GLU A 39 5.06 2.96 13.65
CA GLU A 39 4.85 2.73 12.22
C GLU A 39 4.75 4.05 11.43
N TRP A 40 4.08 5.06 11.98
CA TRP A 40 3.95 6.36 11.34
C TRP A 40 5.30 7.06 11.19
N ARG A 41 6.21 6.89 12.15
CA ARG A 41 7.58 7.42 12.06
C ARG A 41 8.34 6.81 10.89
N LEU A 42 8.26 5.48 10.73
CA LEU A 42 8.84 4.80 9.56
C LEU A 42 8.24 5.30 8.24
N ILE A 43 6.92 5.46 8.18
CA ILE A 43 6.24 6.03 7.01
C ILE A 43 6.79 7.45 6.74
N GLN A 44 6.89 8.29 7.77
CA GLN A 44 7.35 9.66 7.63
C GLN A 44 8.80 9.75 7.17
N ASP A 45 9.68 8.89 7.69
CA ASP A 45 11.09 8.81 7.25
C ASP A 45 11.17 8.47 5.76
N ILE A 46 10.36 7.52 5.29
CA ILE A 46 10.29 7.16 3.85
C ILE A 46 9.79 8.33 3.01
N LEU A 47 8.75 9.03 3.46
CA LEU A 47 8.16 10.17 2.74
C LEU A 47 9.17 11.32 2.60
N LEU A 48 9.90 11.63 3.67
CA LEU A 48 10.94 12.66 3.68
C LEU A 48 12.12 12.28 2.79
N LEU A 49 12.60 11.04 2.89
CA LEU A 49 13.72 10.53 2.09
C LEU A 49 13.45 10.63 0.58
N HIS A 50 12.20 10.42 0.16
CA HIS A 50 11.81 10.46 -1.25
C HIS A 50 11.16 11.77 -1.66
N GLU A 51 11.13 12.77 -0.77
CA GLU A 51 10.52 14.09 -0.99
C GLU A 51 9.06 14.02 -1.47
N ILE A 52 8.31 13.04 -0.98
CA ILE A 52 6.91 12.82 -1.36
C ILE A 52 5.98 13.16 -0.23
N ASN A 53 4.78 13.61 -0.59
CA ASN A 53 3.70 13.88 0.36
C ASN A 53 2.53 12.92 0.13
N ILE A 54 1.77 12.64 1.18
CA ILE A 54 0.52 11.87 1.09
C ILE A 54 -0.65 12.61 1.74
N CYS A 55 -1.83 12.49 1.15
CA CYS A 55 -3.09 12.99 1.68
C CYS A 55 -4.13 11.87 1.66
N SER A 56 -4.91 11.72 2.72
CA SER A 56 -5.99 10.73 2.74
C SER A 56 -7.22 11.24 2.00
N ARG A 57 -7.89 10.31 1.29
CA ARG A 57 -9.21 10.52 0.70
C ARG A 57 -10.12 9.40 1.19
N ARG A 58 -11.30 9.77 1.67
CA ARG A 58 -12.29 8.80 2.13
C ARG A 58 -13.00 8.18 0.94
N VAL A 59 -13.07 6.85 0.90
CA VAL A 59 -13.91 6.09 -0.04
C VAL A 59 -14.88 5.18 0.73
N THR A 60 -15.93 4.70 0.05
CA THR A 60 -16.79 3.67 0.63
C THR A 60 -16.10 2.31 0.56
N THR A 61 -16.59 1.33 1.32
CA THR A 61 -16.03 -0.01 1.30
C THR A 61 -16.20 -0.68 -0.07
N GLU A 62 -17.29 -0.40 -0.79
CA GLU A 62 -17.47 -0.93 -2.16
C GLU A 62 -16.42 -0.38 -3.13
N ASP A 63 -16.03 0.88 -2.96
CA ASP A 63 -15.04 1.56 -3.79
C ASP A 63 -13.59 1.23 -3.39
N ASN A 64 -13.37 0.64 -2.21
CA ASN A 64 -12.06 0.19 -1.77
C ASN A 64 -11.65 -1.12 -2.47
N ARG A 65 -11.18 -0.99 -3.71
CA ARG A 65 -10.64 -2.12 -4.50
C ARG A 65 -9.53 -2.90 -3.79
N ALA A 66 -8.79 -2.25 -2.89
CA ALA A 66 -7.72 -2.90 -2.15
C ALA A 66 -8.24 -3.86 -1.06
N ASP A 67 -9.44 -3.66 -0.51
CA ASP A 67 -10.03 -4.58 0.48
C ASP A 67 -10.21 -5.99 -0.11
N ARG A 68 -10.79 -6.07 -1.32
CA ARG A 68 -10.95 -7.35 -2.04
C ARG A 68 -9.61 -8.04 -2.28
N LEU A 69 -8.61 -7.29 -2.75
CA LEU A 69 -7.26 -7.83 -3.00
C LEU A 69 -6.60 -8.33 -1.70
N SER A 70 -6.74 -7.60 -0.59
CA SER A 70 -6.18 -7.97 0.72
C SER A 70 -6.76 -9.29 1.26
N ARG A 71 -8.03 -9.57 0.94
CA ARG A 71 -8.71 -10.83 1.29
C ARG A 71 -8.35 -12.00 0.38
N GLY A 72 -7.53 -11.77 -0.66
CA GLY A 72 -7.24 -12.77 -1.68
C GLY A 72 -8.40 -13.02 -2.64
N ASP A 73 -9.40 -12.12 -2.69
CA ASP A 73 -10.50 -12.23 -3.64
C ASP A 73 -10.03 -11.80 -5.04
N ALA A 74 -9.70 -12.80 -5.87
CA ALA A 74 -9.34 -12.64 -7.27
C ALA A 74 -10.56 -12.73 -8.22
N THR A 75 -11.80 -12.68 -7.72
CA THR A 75 -13.00 -12.86 -8.55
C THR A 75 -13.09 -11.75 -9.61
N GLY A 76 -13.03 -12.14 -10.89
CA GLY A 76 -13.00 -11.24 -12.05
C GLY A 76 -11.60 -10.77 -12.46
N PHE A 77 -10.55 -11.22 -11.79
CA PHE A 77 -9.16 -11.00 -12.18
C PHE A 77 -8.69 -12.13 -13.09
N THR A 78 -8.57 -11.87 -14.39
CA THR A 78 -7.78 -12.74 -15.27
C THR A 78 -6.30 -12.50 -14.96
N PRO A 79 -5.54 -13.47 -14.42
CA PRO A 79 -4.11 -13.30 -14.23
C PRO A 79 -3.49 -13.06 -15.61
N LYS A 80 -3.02 -11.84 -15.86
CA LYS A 80 -2.07 -11.65 -16.96
C LYS A 80 -0.83 -12.47 -16.59
N LYS A 81 -0.21 -13.13 -17.58
CA LYS A 81 1.10 -13.80 -17.48
C LYS A 81 2.21 -12.93 -16.84
N GLU A 82 1.95 -11.65 -16.65
CA GLU A 82 2.84 -10.62 -16.13
C GLU A 82 2.76 -10.41 -14.60
N MET A 83 2.08 -11.26 -13.82
CA MET A 83 2.38 -11.36 -12.38
C MET A 83 3.76 -12.02 -12.21
N VAL A 84 4.79 -11.32 -12.63
CA VAL A 84 6.18 -11.67 -12.39
C VAL A 84 6.44 -11.37 -10.92
N LEU A 85 6.57 -12.42 -10.11
CA LEU A 85 7.17 -12.32 -8.79
C LEU A 85 8.62 -11.89 -9.00
N THR A 86 8.89 -10.58 -8.92
CA THR A 86 10.22 -10.04 -9.23
C THR A 86 11.28 -10.43 -8.21
N ASN A 87 10.89 -10.98 -7.05
CA ASN A 87 11.79 -11.34 -5.95
C ASN A 87 11.41 -12.67 -5.30
N LEU A 88 11.25 -13.74 -6.09
CA LEU A 88 11.14 -15.08 -5.52
C LEU A 88 12.55 -15.59 -5.19
N PRO A 89 12.87 -15.95 -3.93
CA PRO A 89 14.12 -16.61 -3.57
C PRO A 89 14.32 -17.88 -4.40
N GLU A 90 15.57 -18.17 -4.81
CA GLU A 90 15.88 -19.30 -5.71
C GLU A 90 15.36 -20.65 -5.16
N ASP A 91 15.41 -20.82 -3.85
CA ASP A 91 14.94 -22.02 -3.14
C ASP A 91 13.41 -22.22 -3.22
N LEU A 92 12.66 -21.16 -3.51
CA LEU A 92 11.20 -21.21 -3.67
C LEU A 92 10.77 -21.24 -5.14
N ALA A 93 11.67 -20.96 -6.08
CA ALA A 93 11.37 -20.95 -7.51
C ALA A 93 11.00 -22.33 -8.06
N GLU A 94 11.64 -23.38 -7.56
CA GLU A 94 11.40 -24.77 -8.02
C GLU A 94 10.08 -25.36 -7.52
N ILE A 95 9.52 -24.81 -6.43
CA ILE A 95 8.30 -25.32 -5.78
C ILE A 95 7.06 -24.52 -6.23
N PHE A 96 7.27 -23.36 -6.87
CA PHE A 96 6.19 -22.51 -7.31
C PHE A 96 5.65 -22.93 -8.69
N THR A 97 4.62 -23.78 -8.70
CA THR A 97 3.79 -24.02 -9.89
C THR A 97 2.62 -23.04 -9.94
N GLN A 98 2.62 -22.14 -10.92
CA GLN A 98 1.47 -21.30 -11.25
C GLN A 98 0.65 -21.96 -12.36
N THR A 99 -0.50 -22.54 -12.00
CA THR A 99 -1.53 -23.05 -12.94
C THR A 99 -2.49 -21.96 -13.38
#